data_AF-A0A3M7NQN3-F1
#
_entry.id   AF-A0A3M7NQN3-F1
#
_cell.length_a   1.000
_cell.length_b   1.000
_cell.length_c   1.000
_cell.angle_alpha   90.00
_cell.angle_beta   90.00
_cell.angle_gamma   90.00
#
_symmetry.space_group_name_H-M   'P 1'
#
loop_
_entity.id
_entity.type
_entity.pdbx_description
1 polymer ?
#
loop_
_entity_poly.entity_id
_entity_poly.type
_entity_poly.pdbx_seq_one_letter_code
_entity_poly.pdbx_strand_id
1 'polypeptide(L)'
;MFEAQSNLSPYAQRPTYTEEQLDKFFGRLGSKPRITLASFKQEIQHDPLKALKKLQILAAAFIPWTSVSLHYSTHHTLSLDPNMLYHKIVERQLGGYCMENNTFMFTVLHSLGYDCYITGARISDALEGPPSEGFRGWSHQTTIVTLGPHKYAVDIGLGAQCAIEPLLLEEGAEASGVPGVTQRLVRRRIAPFTTRDQTMWVIQMHLAQEQDSEPCSEEQQQTDDTRWSNVCCFDENEWLPQDFEIINYHTSRDPRSMFTYRVLATKPILSDEADDVIGVYILVNDEITKRSGKYGKKEVLRKCESEEDRVDALARWLDMKLTTEEVAGIKGRATEIK
;
A
#
# COMPACT_ATOMS: atom_id res chain seq x y z
N MET A 1 -11.12 -5.46 -27.49
CA MET A 1 -10.09 -5.66 -28.53
C MET A 1 -8.77 -5.96 -27.82
N PHE A 2 -8.39 -7.23 -27.67
CA PHE A 2 -7.17 -7.68 -26.99
C PHE A 2 -6.39 -8.72 -27.84
N GLU A 3 -6.53 -8.66 -29.17
CA GLU A 3 -5.89 -9.65 -30.07
C GLU A 3 -4.42 -9.34 -30.41
N ALA A 4 -3.84 -8.24 -29.91
CA ALA A 4 -2.46 -7.85 -30.26
C ALA A 4 -1.36 -8.49 -29.39
N GLN A 5 -1.70 -9.07 -28.23
CA GLN A 5 -0.69 -9.61 -27.29
C GLN A 5 -0.24 -11.04 -27.61
N SER A 6 -0.89 -11.77 -28.52
CA SER A 6 -0.64 -13.20 -28.76
C SER A 6 0.70 -13.53 -29.44
N ASN A 7 1.46 -12.53 -29.88
CA ASN A 7 2.75 -12.70 -30.55
C ASN A 7 3.96 -12.22 -29.72
N LEU A 8 3.76 -11.79 -28.47
CA LEU A 8 4.87 -11.40 -27.61
C LEU A 8 5.59 -12.64 -27.08
N SER A 9 6.93 -12.59 -27.12
CA SER A 9 7.79 -13.56 -26.43
C SER A 9 7.34 -13.69 -24.96
N PRO A 10 7.38 -14.89 -24.36
CA PRO A 10 7.04 -15.07 -22.94
C PRO A 10 7.79 -14.11 -22.00
N TYR A 11 9.01 -13.70 -22.37
CA TYR A 11 9.84 -12.76 -21.61
C TYR A 11 9.41 -11.29 -21.72
N ALA A 12 8.52 -10.97 -22.67
CA ALA A 12 8.00 -9.62 -22.91
C ALA A 12 6.56 -9.45 -22.40
N GLN A 13 5.96 -10.51 -21.82
CA GLN A 13 4.61 -10.48 -21.29
C GLN A 13 4.62 -9.94 -19.85
N ARG A 14 3.58 -9.18 -19.50
CA ARG A 14 3.31 -8.85 -18.09
C ARG A 14 2.93 -10.14 -17.36
N PRO A 15 3.47 -10.38 -16.15
CA PRO A 15 3.08 -11.54 -15.38
C PRO A 15 1.59 -11.55 -15.02
N THR A 16 1.00 -12.74 -14.99
CA THR A 16 -0.35 -13.01 -14.49
C THR A 16 -0.34 -14.21 -13.56
N TYR A 17 -1.37 -14.30 -12.71
CA TYR A 17 -1.67 -15.45 -11.87
C TYR A 17 -2.71 -16.34 -12.54
N THR A 18 -2.59 -17.65 -12.32
CA THR A 18 -3.56 -18.64 -12.81
C THR A 18 -4.89 -18.54 -12.06
N GLU A 19 -5.96 -19.14 -12.60
CA GLU A 19 -7.24 -19.19 -11.88
C GLU A 19 -7.14 -19.90 -10.54
N GLU A 20 -6.33 -20.96 -10.42
CA GLU A 20 -6.10 -21.67 -9.16
C GLU A 20 -5.40 -20.76 -8.14
N GLN A 21 -4.41 -19.99 -8.58
CA GLN A 21 -3.72 -19.03 -7.72
C GLN A 21 -4.67 -17.94 -7.24
N LEU A 22 -5.48 -17.39 -8.15
CA LEU A 22 -6.48 -16.40 -7.79
C LEU A 22 -7.52 -16.98 -6.82
N ASP A 23 -8.06 -18.17 -7.06
CA ASP A 23 -9.06 -18.77 -6.17
C ASP A 23 -8.50 -19.01 -4.76
N LYS A 24 -7.25 -19.49 -4.65
CA LYS A 24 -6.57 -19.62 -3.36
C LYS A 24 -6.37 -18.27 -2.68
N PHE A 25 -6.00 -17.21 -3.41
CA PHE A 25 -5.89 -15.85 -2.87
C PHE A 25 -7.24 -15.32 -2.37
N PHE A 26 -8.29 -15.37 -3.18
CA PHE A 26 -9.65 -14.97 -2.79
C PHE A 26 -10.15 -15.77 -1.58
N GLY A 27 -9.78 -17.05 -1.51
CA GLY A 27 -10.08 -17.92 -0.38
C GLY A 27 -9.43 -17.52 0.95
N ARG A 28 -8.42 -16.65 0.93
CA ARG A 28 -7.75 -16.11 2.13
C ARG A 28 -8.29 -14.75 2.56
N LEU A 29 -9.04 -14.05 1.71
CA LEU A 29 -9.60 -12.74 2.04
C LEU A 29 -10.65 -12.88 3.15
N GLY A 30 -10.58 -12.01 4.16
CA GLY A 30 -11.41 -12.05 5.36
C GLY A 30 -12.86 -11.59 5.17
N SER A 31 -13.49 -11.88 4.03
CA SER A 31 -14.84 -11.38 3.71
C SER A 31 -15.96 -12.20 4.36
N LYS A 32 -17.08 -11.55 4.69
CA LYS A 32 -18.31 -12.20 5.15
C LYS A 32 -19.52 -11.70 4.34
N PRO A 33 -20.21 -12.55 3.55
CA PRO A 33 -19.88 -13.93 3.24
C PRO A 33 -18.55 -14.08 2.48
N ARG A 34 -17.99 -15.30 2.48
CA ARG A 34 -16.75 -15.59 1.74
C ARG A 34 -16.94 -15.33 0.25
N ILE A 35 -16.06 -14.53 -0.34
CA ILE A 35 -16.02 -14.26 -1.78
C ILE A 35 -15.27 -15.41 -2.47
N THR A 36 -15.77 -15.84 -3.61
CA THR A 36 -15.08 -16.78 -4.50
C THR A 36 -14.60 -16.03 -5.74
N LEU A 37 -13.61 -16.57 -6.45
CA LEU A 37 -13.17 -15.98 -7.71
C LEU A 37 -14.35 -15.82 -8.69
N ALA A 38 -15.24 -16.81 -8.74
CA ALA A 38 -16.41 -16.80 -9.63
C ALA A 38 -17.41 -15.69 -9.26
N SER A 39 -17.76 -15.53 -7.98
CA SER A 39 -18.68 -14.46 -7.57
C SER A 39 -18.05 -13.08 -7.74
N PHE A 40 -16.75 -12.97 -7.53
CA PHE A 40 -16.03 -11.71 -7.76
C PHE A 40 -15.98 -11.33 -9.24
N LYS A 41 -15.72 -12.27 -10.15
CA LYS A 41 -15.76 -12.03 -11.61
C LYS A 41 -17.14 -11.56 -12.07
N GLN A 42 -18.23 -12.07 -11.49
CA GLN A 42 -19.58 -11.57 -11.74
C GLN A 42 -19.77 -10.14 -11.23
N GLU A 43 -19.23 -9.81 -10.06
CA GLU A 43 -19.26 -8.45 -9.50
C GLU A 43 -18.50 -7.46 -10.39
N ILE A 44 -17.35 -7.85 -10.96
CA ILE A 44 -16.62 -7.02 -11.95
C ILE A 44 -17.49 -6.69 -13.17
N GLN A 45 -18.24 -7.67 -13.68
CA GLN A 45 -19.09 -7.47 -14.85
C GLN A 45 -20.30 -6.56 -14.56
N HIS A 46 -20.79 -6.57 -13.32
CA HIS A 46 -21.96 -5.79 -12.92
C HIS A 46 -21.59 -4.37 -12.48
N ASP A 47 -20.57 -4.24 -11.62
CA ASP A 47 -20.10 -2.98 -11.04
C ASP A 47 -18.58 -3.07 -10.77
N PRO A 48 -17.73 -2.77 -11.78
CA PRO A 48 -16.30 -2.95 -11.68
C PRO A 48 -15.63 -2.03 -10.67
N LEU A 49 -16.20 -0.84 -10.40
CA LEU A 49 -15.67 0.09 -9.41
C LEU A 49 -15.94 -0.40 -7.99
N LYS A 50 -17.17 -0.88 -7.73
CA LYS A 50 -17.50 -1.50 -6.44
C LYS A 50 -16.65 -2.74 -6.17
N ALA A 51 -16.47 -3.61 -7.17
CA ALA A 51 -15.58 -4.76 -7.07
C ALA A 51 -14.13 -4.32 -6.74
N LEU A 52 -13.63 -3.28 -7.41
CA LEU A 52 -12.28 -2.74 -7.20
C LEU A 52 -12.09 -2.21 -5.77
N LYS A 53 -13.03 -1.39 -5.28
CA LYS A 53 -13.02 -0.87 -3.90
C LYS A 53 -13.01 -2.02 -2.88
N LYS A 54 -13.90 -2.99 -3.06
CA LYS A 54 -13.99 -4.15 -2.19
C LYS A 54 -12.69 -4.96 -2.16
N LEU A 55 -12.07 -5.19 -3.31
CA LEU A 55 -10.81 -5.89 -3.40
C LEU A 55 -9.67 -5.10 -2.75
N GLN A 56 -9.61 -3.78 -2.93
CA GLN A 56 -8.60 -2.92 -2.30
C GLN A 56 -8.67 -3.00 -0.76
N ILE A 57 -9.87 -2.89 -0.17
CA ILE A 57 -10.08 -3.01 1.28
C ILE A 57 -9.62 -4.38 1.79
N LEU A 58 -10.10 -5.45 1.16
CA LEU A 58 -9.80 -6.82 1.59
C LEU A 58 -8.34 -7.17 1.41
N ALA A 59 -7.72 -6.75 0.30
CA ALA A 59 -6.30 -6.97 0.03
C ALA A 59 -5.42 -6.18 1.01
N ALA A 60 -5.74 -4.91 1.29
CA ALA A 60 -4.98 -4.11 2.26
C ALA A 60 -5.05 -4.71 3.68
N ALA A 61 -6.20 -5.25 4.08
CA ALA A 61 -6.35 -5.93 5.37
C ALA A 61 -5.69 -7.32 5.40
N PHE A 62 -5.64 -8.03 4.27
CA PHE A 62 -5.01 -9.33 4.17
C PHE A 62 -3.48 -9.26 4.06
N ILE A 63 -2.95 -8.25 3.36
CA ILE A 63 -1.52 -8.09 3.04
C ILE A 63 -0.96 -6.94 3.88
N PRO A 64 -0.34 -7.20 5.05
CA PRO A 64 0.26 -6.14 5.84
C PRO A 64 1.31 -5.37 5.03
N TRP A 65 1.33 -4.05 5.17
CA TRP A 65 2.48 -3.27 4.72
C TRP A 65 3.61 -3.44 5.74
N THR A 66 4.78 -3.93 5.35
CA THR A 66 5.81 -4.31 6.32
C THR A 66 7.23 -4.41 5.76
N SER A 67 8.23 -4.07 6.58
CA SER A 67 9.64 -4.34 6.31
C SER A 67 10.17 -5.60 7.01
N VAL A 68 9.32 -6.33 7.74
CA VAL A 68 9.74 -7.47 8.58
C VAL A 68 10.58 -8.49 7.81
N SER A 69 10.18 -8.91 6.61
CA SER A 69 10.96 -9.89 5.84
C SER A 69 12.36 -9.40 5.47
N LEU A 70 12.60 -8.09 5.37
CA LEU A 70 13.95 -7.55 5.15
C LEU A 70 14.85 -7.80 6.37
N HIS A 71 14.29 -7.79 7.57
CA HIS A 71 15.03 -7.97 8.83
C HIS A 71 15.12 -9.42 9.29
N TYR A 72 14.13 -10.25 8.96
CA TYR A 72 14.02 -11.63 9.44
C TYR A 72 14.37 -12.69 8.38
N SER A 73 14.42 -12.37 7.08
CA SER A 73 14.87 -13.38 6.11
C SER A 73 16.38 -13.60 6.21
N THR A 74 16.83 -14.84 6.03
CA THR A 74 18.25 -15.22 6.02
C THR A 74 19.07 -14.47 4.98
N HIS A 75 18.45 -14.08 3.86
CA HIS A 75 19.10 -13.37 2.77
C HIS A 75 18.99 -11.84 2.87
N HIS A 76 18.08 -11.33 3.70
CA HIS A 76 17.79 -9.89 3.81
C HIS A 76 17.58 -9.23 2.44
N THR A 77 16.83 -9.92 1.59
CA THR A 77 16.49 -9.48 0.24
C THR A 77 14.99 -9.54 0.04
N LEU A 78 14.48 -8.64 -0.80
CA LEU A 78 13.07 -8.60 -1.19
C LEU A 78 13.01 -8.80 -2.70
N SER A 79 12.31 -9.84 -3.13
CA SER A 79 12.13 -10.19 -4.54
C SER A 79 10.82 -9.64 -5.05
N LEU A 80 10.79 -9.09 -6.27
CA LEU A 80 9.55 -8.73 -6.96
C LEU A 80 9.11 -9.80 -7.97
N ASP A 81 9.79 -10.96 -8.01
CA ASP A 81 9.35 -12.09 -8.83
C ASP A 81 7.91 -12.49 -8.44
N PRO A 82 6.97 -12.56 -9.41
CA PRO A 82 5.56 -12.81 -9.12
C PRO A 82 5.29 -14.12 -8.39
N ASN A 83 6.07 -15.18 -8.64
CA ASN A 83 5.91 -16.47 -7.96
C ASN A 83 6.41 -16.38 -6.52
N MET A 84 7.54 -15.71 -6.31
CA MET A 84 8.07 -15.45 -4.97
C MET A 84 7.13 -14.57 -4.15
N LEU A 85 6.55 -13.53 -4.75
CA LEU A 85 5.53 -12.69 -4.13
C LEU A 85 4.29 -13.50 -3.76
N TYR A 86 3.82 -14.36 -4.66
CA TYR A 86 2.68 -15.23 -4.39
C TYR A 86 2.95 -16.19 -3.23
N HIS A 87 4.11 -16.86 -3.23
CA HIS A 87 4.52 -17.72 -2.13
C HIS A 87 4.56 -16.96 -0.80
N LYS A 88 5.21 -15.79 -0.79
CA LYS A 88 5.37 -14.95 0.40
C LYS A 88 4.01 -14.45 0.95
N ILE A 89 3.17 -13.88 0.08
CA ILE A 89 1.96 -13.19 0.48
C ILE A 89 0.80 -14.16 0.72
N VAL A 90 0.58 -15.12 -0.18
CA VAL A 90 -0.60 -16.00 -0.13
C VAL A 90 -0.34 -17.26 0.68
N GLU A 91 0.83 -17.88 0.50
CA GLU A 91 1.12 -19.18 1.12
C GLU A 91 1.71 -19.03 2.51
N ARG A 92 2.68 -18.12 2.66
CA ARG A 92 3.31 -17.80 3.94
C ARG A 92 2.55 -16.77 4.76
N GLN A 93 1.57 -16.06 4.17
CA GLN A 93 0.79 -15.00 4.84
C GLN A 93 1.68 -13.94 5.50
N LEU A 94 2.78 -13.63 4.83
CA LEU A 94 3.62 -12.50 5.20
C LEU A 94 3.17 -11.27 4.39
N GLY A 95 3.48 -10.10 4.90
CA GLY A 95 3.29 -8.87 4.13
C GLY A 95 4.49 -8.51 3.26
N GLY A 96 4.47 -7.31 2.70
CA GLY A 96 5.60 -6.68 2.04
C GLY A 96 5.51 -5.17 2.14
N TYR A 97 6.56 -4.48 1.74
CA TYR A 97 6.49 -3.02 1.62
C TYR A 97 5.88 -2.60 0.27
N CYS A 98 5.92 -1.31 -0.06
CA CYS A 98 5.28 -0.77 -1.27
C CYS A 98 5.60 -1.54 -2.55
N MET A 99 6.86 -1.91 -2.78
CA MET A 99 7.27 -2.58 -4.02
C MET A 99 6.70 -3.99 -4.14
N GLU A 100 6.51 -4.70 -3.04
CA GLU A 100 5.97 -6.06 -3.06
C GLU A 100 4.45 -6.04 -3.13
N ASN A 101 3.81 -5.22 -2.29
CA ASN A 101 2.35 -5.16 -2.16
C ASN A 101 1.68 -4.67 -3.45
N ASN A 102 2.16 -3.54 -4.00
CA ASN A 102 1.54 -2.98 -5.21
C ASN A 102 1.90 -3.78 -6.47
N THR A 103 3.05 -4.48 -6.52
CA THR A 103 3.38 -5.40 -7.63
C THR A 103 2.43 -6.58 -7.60
N PHE A 104 2.25 -7.20 -6.43
CA PHE A 104 1.30 -8.30 -6.25
C PHE A 104 -0.13 -7.86 -6.61
N MET A 105 -0.58 -6.71 -6.09
CA MET A 105 -1.91 -6.18 -6.35
C MET A 105 -2.13 -5.86 -7.83
N PHE A 106 -1.14 -5.24 -8.50
CA PHE A 106 -1.19 -5.03 -9.95
C PHE A 106 -1.30 -6.35 -10.71
N THR A 107 -0.49 -7.36 -10.38
CA THR A 107 -0.57 -8.67 -11.02
C THR A 107 -1.94 -9.32 -10.81
N VAL A 108 -2.55 -9.20 -9.63
CA VAL A 108 -3.92 -9.67 -9.37
C VAL A 108 -4.93 -8.93 -10.26
N LEU A 109 -4.91 -7.60 -10.29
CA LEU A 109 -5.84 -6.79 -11.10
C LEU A 109 -5.70 -7.10 -12.59
N HIS A 110 -4.47 -7.19 -13.09
CA HIS A 110 -4.18 -7.54 -14.47
C HIS A 110 -4.69 -8.94 -14.82
N SER A 111 -4.52 -9.91 -13.92
CA SER A 111 -5.03 -11.29 -14.10
C SER A 111 -6.55 -11.38 -14.08
N LEU A 112 -7.22 -10.45 -13.40
CA LEU A 112 -8.68 -10.34 -13.37
C LEU A 112 -9.25 -9.64 -14.62
N GLY A 113 -8.39 -9.11 -15.49
CA GLY A 113 -8.79 -8.46 -16.74
C GLY A 113 -9.13 -6.97 -16.61
N TYR A 114 -8.75 -6.32 -15.51
CA TYR A 114 -8.82 -4.86 -15.43
C TYR A 114 -7.86 -4.23 -16.44
N ASP A 115 -8.32 -3.19 -17.14
CA ASP A 115 -7.45 -2.31 -17.92
C ASP A 115 -6.64 -1.45 -16.95
N CYS A 116 -5.38 -1.81 -16.74
CA CYS A 116 -4.55 -1.18 -15.74
C CYS A 116 -3.08 -1.16 -16.13
N TYR A 117 -2.36 -0.18 -15.61
CA TYR A 117 -0.92 -0.06 -15.71
C TYR A 117 -0.35 0.40 -14.37
N ILE A 118 0.96 0.25 -14.18
CA ILE A 118 1.65 0.66 -12.96
C ILE A 118 2.72 1.69 -13.30
N THR A 119 2.85 2.71 -12.46
CA THR A 119 3.82 3.80 -12.62
C THR A 119 4.66 3.98 -11.36
N GLY A 120 5.84 4.58 -11.52
CA GLY A 120 6.68 5.01 -10.42
C GLY A 120 6.09 6.22 -9.70
N ALA A 121 6.34 6.31 -8.40
CA ALA A 121 5.97 7.43 -7.57
C ALA A 121 7.16 7.89 -6.69
N ARG A 122 7.14 9.16 -6.31
CA ARG A 122 8.11 9.77 -5.39
C ARG A 122 7.44 9.99 -4.05
N ILE A 123 8.08 9.56 -2.98
CA ILE A 123 7.62 9.85 -1.63
C ILE A 123 7.97 11.29 -1.25
N SER A 124 7.02 11.96 -0.62
CA SER A 124 7.19 13.30 -0.05
C SER A 124 8.08 13.27 1.19
N ASP A 125 8.94 14.28 1.33
CA ASP A 125 9.75 14.45 2.55
C ASP A 125 8.90 14.80 3.78
N ALA A 126 7.67 15.28 3.58
CA ALA A 126 6.73 15.61 4.66
C ALA A 126 6.28 14.38 5.47
N LEU A 127 6.51 13.14 4.98
CA LEU A 127 6.17 11.93 5.74
C LEU A 127 7.16 11.58 6.86
N GLU A 128 8.40 12.08 6.79
CA GLU A 128 9.46 11.76 7.76
C GLU A 128 10.06 13.01 8.44
N GLY A 129 9.53 14.20 8.17
CA GLY A 129 10.10 15.48 8.59
C GLY A 129 9.06 16.60 8.78
N PRO A 130 9.50 17.85 8.96
CA PRO A 130 8.60 19.00 9.00
C PRO A 130 7.85 19.13 7.66
N PRO A 131 6.75 19.92 7.62
CA PRO A 131 6.06 20.24 6.37
C PRO A 131 7.06 20.63 5.27
N SER A 132 7.01 19.91 4.16
CA SER A 132 7.97 20.02 3.06
C SER A 132 7.26 19.92 1.71
N GLU A 133 7.72 20.72 0.76
CA GLU A 133 7.35 20.64 -0.65
C GLU A 133 8.28 19.73 -1.46
N GLY A 134 9.30 19.17 -0.81
CA GLY A 134 10.28 18.29 -1.41
C GLY A 134 9.76 16.88 -1.62
N PHE A 135 10.18 16.28 -2.74
CA PHE A 135 9.96 14.88 -3.05
C PHE A 135 11.29 14.18 -3.27
N ARG A 136 11.34 12.91 -2.88
CA ARG A 136 12.51 12.04 -3.05
C ARG A 136 12.70 11.62 -4.51
N GLY A 137 13.72 10.80 -4.73
CA GLY A 137 13.82 9.99 -5.95
C GLY A 137 12.60 9.07 -6.12
N TRP A 138 12.55 8.37 -7.25
CA TRP A 138 11.56 7.32 -7.46
C TRP A 138 11.78 6.21 -6.42
N SER A 139 10.79 6.00 -5.56
CA SER A 139 10.91 5.12 -4.38
C SER A 139 9.58 4.50 -3.96
N HIS A 140 8.55 4.63 -4.80
CA HIS A 140 7.22 4.09 -4.59
C HIS A 140 6.59 3.71 -5.94
N GLN A 141 5.43 3.06 -5.92
CA GLN A 141 4.69 2.70 -7.11
C GLN A 141 3.19 2.86 -6.90
N THR A 142 2.46 3.19 -7.95
CA THR A 142 1.01 3.38 -7.91
C THR A 142 0.38 2.71 -9.13
N THR A 143 -0.69 1.95 -8.91
CA THR A 143 -1.43 1.29 -10.00
C THR A 143 -2.56 2.21 -10.46
N ILE A 144 -2.71 2.36 -11.77
CA ILE A 144 -3.80 3.12 -12.39
C ILE A 144 -4.73 2.14 -13.09
N VAL A 145 -6.02 2.20 -12.76
CA VAL A 145 -7.08 1.38 -13.35
C VAL A 145 -8.02 2.26 -14.17
N THR A 146 -8.26 1.91 -15.42
CA THR A 146 -9.20 2.58 -16.31
C THR A 146 -10.55 1.86 -16.30
N LEU A 147 -11.62 2.59 -15.95
CA LEU A 147 -13.00 2.10 -15.98
C LEU A 147 -13.86 3.06 -16.81
N GLY A 148 -14.17 2.67 -18.05
CA GLY A 148 -14.89 3.54 -18.98
C GLY A 148 -14.09 4.81 -19.28
N PRO A 149 -14.65 6.03 -19.07
CA PRO A 149 -13.92 7.27 -19.29
C PRO A 149 -13.06 7.71 -18.09
N HIS A 150 -13.11 6.99 -16.97
CA HIS A 150 -12.46 7.38 -15.72
C HIS A 150 -11.21 6.55 -15.44
N LYS A 151 -10.22 7.16 -14.79
CA LYS A 151 -9.04 6.49 -14.25
C LYS A 151 -9.04 6.59 -12.73
N TYR A 152 -8.52 5.58 -12.05
CA TYR A 152 -8.43 5.54 -10.59
C TYR A 152 -7.03 5.12 -10.16
N ALA A 153 -6.45 5.84 -9.20
CA ALA A 153 -5.26 5.40 -8.49
C ALA A 153 -5.64 4.38 -7.41
N VAL A 154 -4.97 3.23 -7.42
CA VAL A 154 -5.16 2.11 -6.50
C VAL A 154 -3.82 1.79 -5.86
N ASP A 155 -3.76 1.90 -4.53
CA ASP A 155 -2.52 1.79 -3.77
C ASP A 155 -2.78 1.11 -2.42
N ILE A 156 -2.09 -0.01 -2.18
CA ILE A 156 -2.09 -0.74 -0.89
C ILE A 156 -0.68 -0.76 -0.25
N GLY A 157 0.20 0.13 -0.72
CA GLY A 157 1.62 0.17 -0.43
C GLY A 157 2.10 1.37 0.38
N LEU A 158 1.21 2.28 0.81
CA LEU A 158 1.50 3.41 1.71
C LEU A 158 1.19 3.12 3.19
N GLY A 159 0.90 1.87 3.56
CA GLY A 159 0.62 1.48 4.95
C GLY A 159 -0.56 2.25 5.57
N ALA A 160 -0.38 2.78 6.79
CA ALA A 160 -1.43 3.50 7.51
C ALA A 160 -1.79 4.88 6.90
N GLN A 161 -1.13 5.28 5.81
CA GLN A 161 -1.43 6.49 5.06
C GLN A 161 -2.30 6.22 3.81
N CYS A 162 -2.54 4.95 3.43
CA CYS A 162 -3.32 4.59 2.25
C CYS A 162 -4.78 5.05 2.32
N ALA A 163 -5.31 5.50 1.18
CA ALA A 163 -6.74 5.41 0.91
C ALA A 163 -7.16 3.93 0.85
N ILE A 164 -8.35 3.63 1.34
CA ILE A 164 -8.96 2.30 1.29
C ILE A 164 -9.97 2.19 0.14
N GLU A 165 -10.04 3.22 -0.71
CA GLU A 165 -10.90 3.29 -1.88
C GLU A 165 -10.10 3.72 -3.11
N PRO A 166 -10.54 3.36 -4.34
CA PRO A 166 -9.90 3.83 -5.57
C PRO A 166 -10.06 5.34 -5.69
N LEU A 167 -8.94 6.07 -5.74
CA LEU A 167 -8.93 7.52 -5.83
C LEU A 167 -9.12 7.94 -7.28
N LEU A 168 -10.24 8.60 -7.60
CA LEU A 168 -10.52 9.10 -8.95
C LEU A 168 -9.38 10.04 -9.40
N LEU A 169 -8.88 9.84 -10.62
CA LEU A 169 -7.80 10.62 -11.21
C LEU A 169 -8.33 11.95 -11.78
N GLU A 170 -8.87 12.78 -10.89
CA GLU A 170 -9.45 14.10 -11.18
C GLU A 170 -8.99 15.10 -10.12
N GLU A 171 -8.78 16.35 -10.52
CA GLU A 171 -8.37 17.42 -9.60
C GLU A 171 -9.39 17.59 -8.47
N GLY A 172 -8.93 17.57 -7.23
CA GLY A 172 -9.77 17.74 -6.05
C GLY A 172 -10.58 16.50 -5.66
N ALA A 173 -10.46 15.38 -6.38
CA ALA A 173 -11.08 14.13 -5.98
C ALA A 173 -10.55 13.68 -4.61
N GLU A 174 -11.44 13.16 -3.77
CA GLU A 174 -11.11 12.67 -2.44
C GLU A 174 -11.40 11.16 -2.32
N ALA A 175 -10.65 10.49 -1.45
CA ALA A 175 -10.88 9.10 -1.07
C ALA A 175 -10.65 8.92 0.43
N SER A 176 -11.53 8.14 1.06
CA SER A 176 -11.39 7.76 2.46
C SER A 176 -10.23 6.79 2.64
N GLY A 177 -9.47 6.95 3.72
CA GLY A 177 -8.46 6.00 4.19
C GLY A 177 -8.92 5.25 5.43
N VAL A 178 -7.95 4.71 6.17
CA VAL A 178 -8.21 4.19 7.52
C VAL A 178 -8.80 5.29 8.42
N PRO A 179 -9.47 4.98 9.54
CA PRO A 179 -10.19 5.98 10.33
C PRO A 179 -9.36 7.22 10.67
N GLY A 180 -9.94 8.38 10.34
CA GLY A 180 -9.30 9.69 10.50
C GLY A 180 -8.36 10.08 9.36
N VAL A 181 -8.27 9.30 8.28
CA VAL A 181 -7.45 9.62 7.10
C VAL A 181 -8.35 9.93 5.90
N THR A 182 -8.10 11.06 5.26
CA THR A 182 -8.67 11.38 3.94
C THR A 182 -7.52 11.69 3.00
N GLN A 183 -7.56 11.14 1.79
CA GLN A 183 -6.66 11.52 0.72
C GLN A 183 -7.38 12.39 -0.30
N ARG A 184 -6.65 13.29 -0.94
CA ARG A 184 -7.10 13.99 -2.14
C ARG A 184 -6.05 14.00 -3.22
N LEU A 185 -6.48 14.22 -4.45
CA LEU A 185 -5.62 14.35 -5.60
C LEU A 185 -5.52 15.79 -6.07
N VAL A 186 -4.31 16.28 -6.29
CA VAL A 186 -4.07 17.60 -6.90
C VAL A 186 -3.03 17.48 -8.01
N ARG A 187 -3.12 18.34 -9.03
CA ARG A 187 -2.21 18.39 -10.17
C ARG A 187 -1.43 19.68 -10.12
N ARG A 188 -0.15 19.57 -9.80
CA ARG A 188 0.71 20.73 -9.60
C ARG A 188 2.15 20.47 -9.98
N ARG A 189 2.91 21.56 -10.07
CA ARG A 189 4.36 21.48 -10.15
C ARG A 189 4.92 21.01 -8.80
N ILE A 190 5.95 20.17 -8.85
CA ILE A 190 6.72 19.75 -7.68
C ILE A 190 8.09 20.42 -7.67
N ALA A 191 8.60 20.74 -6.49
CA ALA A 191 10.00 21.14 -6.37
C ALA A 191 10.91 19.91 -6.61
N PRO A 192 12.07 20.05 -7.28
CA PRO A 192 12.67 21.28 -7.80
C PRO A 192 12.48 21.49 -9.32
N PHE A 193 11.43 20.97 -9.97
CA PHE A 193 11.24 21.12 -11.44
C PHE A 193 11.48 22.55 -11.90
N THR A 194 12.31 22.77 -12.93
CA THR A 194 12.67 24.13 -13.37
C THR A 194 11.75 24.69 -14.46
N THR A 195 11.01 23.83 -15.15
CA THR A 195 10.04 24.20 -16.18
C THR A 195 8.72 24.65 -15.56
N ARG A 196 7.93 25.42 -16.32
CA ARG A 196 6.67 26.03 -15.83
C ARG A 196 5.43 25.20 -16.14
N ASP A 197 5.51 24.32 -17.12
CA ASP A 197 4.42 23.55 -17.70
C ASP A 197 4.37 22.09 -17.21
N GLN A 198 5.47 21.57 -16.67
CA GLN A 198 5.51 20.20 -16.17
C GLN A 198 4.82 20.09 -14.80
N THR A 199 3.78 19.26 -14.74
CA THR A 199 3.01 18.97 -13.53
C THR A 199 3.02 17.47 -13.23
N MET A 200 2.86 17.13 -11.96
CA MET A 200 2.64 15.77 -11.48
C MET A 200 1.29 15.68 -10.80
N TRP A 201 0.72 14.48 -10.76
CA TRP A 201 -0.32 14.18 -9.79
C TRP A 201 0.33 14.07 -8.41
N VAL A 202 -0.27 14.70 -7.41
CA VAL A 202 0.19 14.69 -6.02
C VAL A 202 -0.97 14.21 -5.16
N ILE A 203 -0.74 13.11 -4.46
CA ILE A 203 -1.63 12.63 -3.41
C ILE A 203 -1.28 13.38 -2.13
N GLN A 204 -2.28 14.05 -1.57
CA GLN A 204 -2.19 14.69 -0.27
C GLN A 204 -3.08 13.97 0.72
N MET A 205 -2.73 14.05 2.00
CA MET A 205 -3.47 13.42 3.10
C MET A 205 -3.81 14.46 4.15
N HIS A 206 -5.03 14.35 4.67
CA HIS A 206 -5.49 15.03 5.86
C HIS A 206 -5.70 14.01 6.98
N LEU A 207 -5.24 14.35 8.19
CA LEU A 207 -5.45 13.56 9.41
C LEU A 207 -6.46 14.30 10.29
N ALA A 208 -7.64 13.72 10.48
CA ALA A 208 -8.72 14.31 11.24
C ALA A 208 -8.30 14.60 12.70
N GLN A 209 -8.59 15.81 13.15
CA GLN A 209 -8.35 16.31 14.50
C GLN A 209 -9.67 16.63 15.20
N GLU A 210 -9.66 16.68 16.54
CA GLU A 210 -10.87 17.02 17.32
C GLU A 210 -11.44 18.40 16.96
N GLN A 211 -10.57 19.31 16.53
CA GLN A 211 -10.90 20.68 16.11
C GLN A 211 -11.65 20.74 14.76
N ASP A 212 -11.64 19.67 13.96
CA ASP A 212 -12.36 19.59 12.67
C ASP A 212 -13.88 19.38 12.84
N SER A 213 -14.37 19.30 14.08
CA SER A 213 -15.80 19.11 14.38
C SER A 213 -16.63 20.41 14.36
N GLU A 214 -15.96 21.58 14.28
CA GLU A 214 -16.60 22.87 14.07
C GLU A 214 -16.84 23.09 12.57
N PRO A 215 -18.05 23.51 12.13
CA PRO A 215 -18.33 23.72 10.71
C PRO A 215 -17.47 24.84 10.13
N CYS A 216 -16.67 24.51 9.12
CA CYS A 216 -15.87 25.48 8.36
C CYS A 216 -16.81 26.33 7.48
N SER A 217 -16.69 27.66 7.59
CA SER A 217 -17.40 28.60 6.70
C SER A 217 -16.84 28.52 5.26
N GLU A 218 -17.65 28.85 4.25
CA GLU A 218 -17.24 28.80 2.83
C GLU A 218 -15.97 29.63 2.52
N GLU A 219 -15.69 30.68 3.30
CA GLU A 219 -14.46 31.49 3.18
C GLU A 219 -13.20 30.78 3.70
N GLN A 220 -13.33 29.80 4.61
CA GLN A 220 -12.21 29.05 5.18
C GLN A 220 -11.77 27.87 4.29
N GLN A 221 -12.64 27.35 3.43
CA GLN A 221 -12.34 26.27 2.48
C GLN A 221 -11.26 26.66 1.46
N GLN A 222 -11.11 27.96 1.17
CA GLN A 222 -10.13 28.46 0.21
C GLN A 222 -8.75 28.73 0.85
N THR A 223 -8.66 28.78 2.18
CA THR A 223 -7.41 28.91 2.97
C THR A 223 -6.94 27.57 3.58
N ASP A 224 -7.67 26.49 3.34
CA ASP A 224 -7.57 25.19 4.02
C ASP A 224 -6.40 24.31 3.52
N ASP A 225 -5.52 24.82 2.67
CA ASP A 225 -4.42 24.06 2.07
C ASP A 225 -3.39 23.61 3.13
N THR A 226 -3.34 24.30 4.27
CA THR A 226 -2.40 24.03 5.37
C THR A 226 -2.70 22.75 6.16
N ARG A 227 -3.92 22.19 6.07
CA ARG A 227 -4.26 20.92 6.73
C ARG A 227 -3.77 19.69 5.96
N TRP A 228 -3.40 19.87 4.69
CA TRP A 228 -3.03 18.78 3.79
C TRP A 228 -1.52 18.58 3.78
N SER A 229 -1.09 17.34 3.97
CA SER A 229 0.32 16.94 3.86
C SER A 229 0.55 16.14 2.60
N ASN A 230 1.60 16.46 1.85
CA ASN A 230 1.98 15.70 0.65
C ASN A 230 2.41 14.28 1.05
N VAL A 231 1.89 13.26 0.35
CA VAL A 231 2.22 11.84 0.57
C VAL A 231 3.16 11.35 -0.51
N CYS A 232 2.72 11.40 -1.76
CA CYS A 232 3.51 10.99 -2.91
C CYS A 232 3.08 11.76 -4.17
N CYS A 233 3.92 11.70 -5.21
CA CYS A 233 3.55 12.20 -6.53
C CYS A 233 3.97 11.22 -7.63
N PHE A 234 3.22 11.21 -8.73
CA PHE A 234 3.45 10.32 -9.86
C PHE A 234 3.05 10.99 -11.18
N ASP A 235 3.54 10.41 -12.28
CA ASP A 235 3.08 10.73 -13.63
C ASP A 235 2.26 9.55 -14.19
N GLU A 236 1.70 9.67 -15.39
CA GLU A 236 0.88 8.63 -15.99
C GLU A 236 1.68 7.70 -16.93
N ASN A 237 3.01 7.73 -16.88
CA ASN A 237 3.83 6.86 -17.73
C ASN A 237 3.84 5.44 -17.16
N GLU A 238 3.55 4.45 -18.00
CA GLU A 238 3.66 3.05 -17.62
C GLU A 238 5.13 2.65 -17.46
N TRP A 239 5.45 2.00 -16.34
CA TRP A 239 6.78 1.52 -16.00
C TRP A 239 6.88 0.01 -16.12
N LEU A 240 8.01 -0.48 -16.60
CA LEU A 240 8.28 -1.91 -16.78
C LEU A 240 8.70 -2.57 -15.45
N PRO A 241 8.60 -3.91 -15.32
CA PRO A 241 9.04 -4.61 -14.12
C PRO A 241 10.50 -4.28 -13.73
N GLN A 242 11.35 -4.08 -14.73
CA GLN A 242 12.78 -3.78 -14.54
C GLN A 242 13.03 -2.42 -13.90
N ASP A 243 12.15 -1.43 -14.13
CA ASP A 243 12.25 -0.12 -13.46
C ASP A 243 12.03 -0.28 -11.95
N PHE A 244 11.11 -1.17 -11.56
CA PHE A 244 10.83 -1.48 -10.16
C PHE A 244 11.97 -2.23 -9.48
N GLU A 245 12.67 -3.12 -10.19
CA GLU A 245 13.86 -3.79 -9.64
C GLU A 245 14.97 -2.81 -9.24
N ILE A 246 15.17 -1.74 -10.02
CA ILE A 246 16.18 -0.70 -9.73
C ILE A 246 15.82 0.03 -8.44
N ILE A 247 14.58 0.51 -8.33
CA ILE A 247 14.16 1.27 -7.14
C ILE A 247 13.97 0.35 -5.91
N ASN A 248 13.62 -0.92 -6.10
CA ASN A 248 13.57 -1.95 -5.05
C ASN A 248 14.94 -2.20 -4.46
N TYR A 249 15.99 -2.29 -5.29
CA TYR A 249 17.36 -2.42 -4.81
C TYR A 249 17.76 -1.23 -3.93
N HIS A 250 17.54 0.00 -4.39
CA HIS A 250 17.82 1.20 -3.59
C HIS A 250 17.01 1.19 -2.28
N THR A 251 15.70 0.92 -2.35
CA THR A 251 14.80 0.97 -1.20
C THR A 251 15.12 -0.09 -0.15
N SER A 252 15.58 -1.28 -0.55
CA SER A 252 15.90 -2.39 0.36
C SER A 252 17.36 -2.45 0.82
N ARG A 253 18.29 -1.74 0.16
CA ARG A 253 19.74 -1.85 0.43
C ARG A 253 20.43 -0.55 0.80
N ASP A 254 19.90 0.62 0.42
CA ASP A 254 20.54 1.88 0.77
C ASP A 254 20.48 2.08 2.29
N PRO A 255 21.63 2.26 2.99
CA PRO A 255 21.66 2.47 4.44
C PRO A 255 20.85 3.69 4.93
N ARG A 256 20.51 4.62 4.04
CA ARG A 256 19.67 5.80 4.32
C ARG A 256 18.19 5.51 4.19
N SER A 257 17.81 4.40 3.55
CA SER A 257 16.42 3.98 3.46
C SER A 257 15.89 3.58 4.84
N MET A 258 14.77 4.17 5.25
CA MET A 258 14.12 3.88 6.54
C MET A 258 13.90 2.38 6.77
N PHE A 259 13.68 1.62 5.69
CA PHE A 259 13.40 0.19 5.76
C PHE A 259 14.62 -0.62 6.22
N THR A 260 15.84 -0.13 6.05
CA THR A 260 17.07 -0.86 6.42
C THR A 260 17.43 -0.75 7.90
N TYR A 261 16.89 0.24 8.61
CA TYR A 261 17.16 0.48 10.03
C TYR A 261 15.91 0.62 10.89
N ARG A 262 14.70 0.49 10.32
CA ARG A 262 13.44 0.41 11.07
C ARG A 262 12.65 -0.84 10.69
N VAL A 263 12.15 -1.53 11.72
CA VAL A 263 11.15 -2.60 11.56
C VAL A 263 9.78 -1.94 11.58
N LEU A 264 9.08 -1.98 10.46
CA LEU A 264 7.81 -1.29 10.29
C LEU A 264 6.76 -2.31 9.88
N ALA A 265 5.56 -2.21 10.42
CA ALA A 265 4.43 -2.93 9.88
C ALA A 265 3.12 -2.19 10.14
N THR A 266 2.18 -2.26 9.21
CA THR A 266 0.82 -1.79 9.42
C THR A 266 -0.19 -2.77 8.85
N LYS A 267 -1.31 -2.95 9.55
CA LYS A 267 -2.40 -3.80 9.09
C LYS A 267 -3.77 -3.18 9.40
N PRO A 268 -4.58 -2.86 8.38
CA PRO A 268 -5.97 -2.47 8.57
C PRO A 268 -6.80 -3.51 9.34
N ILE A 269 -7.72 -3.03 10.16
CA ILE A 269 -8.69 -3.82 10.92
C ILE A 269 -10.03 -3.67 10.24
N LEU A 270 -10.59 -4.76 9.71
CA LEU A 270 -11.87 -4.77 9.02
C LEU A 270 -13.05 -4.63 10.01
N SER A 271 -14.17 -4.08 9.54
CA SER A 271 -15.49 -4.22 10.15
C SER A 271 -15.90 -5.70 10.25
N ASP A 272 -16.93 -6.00 11.05
CA ASP A 272 -17.43 -7.37 11.18
C ASP A 272 -17.97 -7.93 9.85
N GLU A 273 -18.54 -7.04 9.04
CA GLU A 273 -19.07 -7.24 7.68
C GLU A 273 -17.98 -7.24 6.60
N ALA A 274 -16.75 -6.81 6.93
CA ALA A 274 -15.60 -6.74 6.03
C ALA A 274 -15.81 -5.85 4.78
N ASP A 275 -16.57 -4.78 4.96
CA ASP A 275 -16.88 -3.76 3.95
C ASP A 275 -16.24 -2.39 4.25
N ASP A 276 -15.67 -2.22 5.44
CA ASP A 276 -15.00 -1.00 5.88
C ASP A 276 -13.79 -1.31 6.79
N VAL A 277 -12.95 -0.30 7.05
CA VAL A 277 -11.81 -0.37 7.95
C VAL A 277 -12.08 0.45 9.22
N ILE A 278 -12.13 -0.23 10.36
CA ILE A 278 -12.47 0.37 11.67
C ILE A 278 -11.23 0.73 12.51
N GLY A 279 -10.04 0.40 12.02
CA GLY A 279 -8.78 0.78 12.65
C GLY A 279 -7.56 0.25 11.90
N VAL A 280 -6.38 0.44 12.49
CA VAL A 280 -5.12 -0.06 11.94
C VAL A 280 -4.16 -0.41 13.08
N TYR A 281 -3.51 -1.56 13.00
CA TYR A 281 -2.36 -1.89 13.82
C TYR A 281 -1.10 -1.29 13.19
N ILE A 282 -0.22 -0.73 14.01
CA ILE A 282 1.02 -0.07 13.59
C ILE A 282 2.13 -0.54 14.52
N LEU A 283 3.13 -1.23 13.96
CA LEU A 283 4.39 -1.57 14.60
C LEU A 283 5.48 -0.62 14.10
N VAL A 284 6.19 0.01 15.03
CA VAL A 284 7.42 0.77 14.77
C VAL A 284 8.49 0.27 15.73
N ASN A 285 9.50 -0.41 15.19
CA ASN A 285 10.60 -1.05 15.89
C ASN A 285 10.14 -2.05 16.96
N ASP A 286 9.98 -1.60 18.20
CA ASP A 286 9.63 -2.36 19.39
C ASP A 286 8.21 -2.04 19.90
N GLU A 287 7.54 -1.01 19.39
CA GLU A 287 6.23 -0.59 19.88
C GLU A 287 5.12 -0.95 18.87
N ILE A 288 4.13 -1.72 19.31
CA ILE A 288 2.90 -1.97 18.57
C ILE A 288 1.72 -1.20 19.16
N THR A 289 0.98 -0.55 18.27
CA THR A 289 -0.08 0.38 18.62
C THR A 289 -1.30 0.13 17.75
N LYS A 290 -2.46 0.51 18.26
CA LYS A 290 -3.73 0.50 17.54
C LYS A 290 -4.17 1.93 17.33
N ARG A 291 -4.54 2.26 16.09
CA ARG A 291 -5.22 3.51 15.78
C ARG A 291 -6.66 3.20 15.38
N SER A 292 -7.64 3.80 16.05
CA SER A 292 -9.06 3.57 15.77
C SER A 292 -9.96 4.76 16.16
N GLY A 293 -11.20 4.73 15.68
CA GLY A 293 -12.17 5.79 15.93
C GLY A 293 -12.01 6.99 15.00
N LYS A 294 -12.98 7.93 15.08
CA LYS A 294 -13.15 9.04 14.13
C LYS A 294 -11.90 9.91 13.94
N TYR A 295 -11.15 10.16 15.01
CA TYR A 295 -9.95 11.01 15.00
C TYR A 295 -8.64 10.20 15.09
N GLY A 296 -8.70 8.89 14.81
CA GLY A 296 -7.51 8.03 14.85
C GLY A 296 -6.82 8.02 16.21
N LYS A 297 -7.57 7.74 17.29
CA LYS A 297 -7.00 7.65 18.65
C LYS A 297 -5.94 6.54 18.68
N LYS A 298 -4.73 6.90 19.14
CA LYS A 298 -3.61 5.98 19.33
C LYS A 298 -3.71 5.30 20.71
N GLU A 299 -3.61 3.97 20.72
CA GLU A 299 -3.50 3.13 21.90
C GLU A 299 -2.22 2.28 21.79
N VAL A 300 -1.37 2.29 22.82
CA VAL A 300 -0.21 1.40 22.86
C VAL A 300 -0.66 0.04 23.34
N LEU A 301 -0.46 -0.99 22.52
CA LEU A 301 -0.85 -2.36 22.82
C LEU A 301 0.27 -3.12 23.54
N ARG A 302 1.51 -2.92 23.08
CA ARG A 302 2.71 -3.50 23.68
C ARG A 302 3.95 -2.70 23.28
N LYS A 303 4.86 -2.54 24.24
CA LYS A 303 6.27 -2.25 23.98
C LYS A 303 7.06 -3.54 24.21
N CYS A 304 7.76 -4.02 23.19
CA CYS A 304 8.44 -5.31 23.20
C CYS A 304 9.80 -5.15 23.88
N GLU A 305 10.06 -5.95 24.91
CA GLU A 305 11.33 -5.90 25.66
C GLU A 305 12.34 -6.92 25.13
N SER A 306 11.89 -7.85 24.28
CA SER A 306 12.72 -8.86 23.63
C SER A 306 12.27 -9.15 22.20
N GLU A 307 13.11 -9.83 21.41
CA GLU A 307 12.70 -10.35 20.10
C GLU A 307 11.55 -11.35 20.19
N GLU A 308 11.49 -12.16 21.25
CA GLU A 308 10.39 -13.09 21.47
C GLU A 308 9.06 -12.34 21.61
N ASP A 309 9.06 -11.24 22.37
CA ASP A 309 7.88 -10.38 22.52
C ASP A 309 7.43 -9.76 21.20
N ARG A 310 8.39 -9.34 20.36
CA ARG A 310 8.08 -8.76 19.04
C ARG A 310 7.56 -9.80 18.08
N VAL A 311 8.12 -11.01 18.07
CA VAL A 311 7.64 -12.12 17.25
C VAL A 311 6.21 -12.52 17.67
N ASP A 312 5.92 -12.59 18.97
CA ASP A 312 4.55 -12.80 19.46
C ASP A 312 3.62 -11.66 19.02
N ALA A 313 4.09 -10.41 19.05
CA ALA A 313 3.31 -9.27 18.61
C ALA A 313 2.97 -9.31 17.11
N LEU A 314 3.95 -9.66 16.27
CA LEU A 314 3.76 -9.86 14.83
C LEU A 314 2.68 -10.92 14.56
N ALA A 315 2.74 -12.04 15.28
CA ALA A 315 1.77 -13.12 15.11
C ALA A 315 0.36 -12.71 15.60
N ARG A 316 0.26 -12.01 16.73
CA ARG A 316 -1.01 -11.70 17.39
C ARG A 316 -1.83 -10.61 16.71
N TRP A 317 -1.18 -9.56 16.21
CA TRP A 317 -1.87 -8.36 15.70
C TRP A 317 -1.71 -8.16 14.20
N LEU A 318 -0.68 -8.75 13.59
CA LEU A 318 -0.41 -8.59 12.16
C LEU A 318 -0.64 -9.91 11.38
N ASP A 319 -0.99 -10.99 12.08
CA ASP A 319 -1.11 -12.38 11.59
C ASP A 319 0.17 -12.91 10.91
N MET A 320 1.33 -12.31 11.21
CA MET A 320 2.61 -12.69 10.64
C MET A 320 3.31 -13.72 11.51
N LYS A 321 3.23 -14.99 11.12
CA LYS A 321 3.89 -16.10 11.84
C LYS A 321 5.23 -16.42 11.19
N LEU A 322 6.30 -16.06 11.89
CA LEU A 322 7.67 -16.34 11.47
C LEU A 322 8.09 -17.76 11.88
N THR A 323 8.90 -18.43 11.04
CA THR A 323 9.53 -19.70 11.38
C THR A 323 10.72 -19.48 12.32
N THR A 324 11.18 -20.54 12.99
CA THR A 324 12.41 -20.48 13.81
C THR A 324 13.64 -20.01 13.01
N GLU A 325 13.73 -20.39 11.74
CA GLU A 325 14.81 -19.94 10.84
C GLU A 325 14.71 -18.44 10.55
N GLU A 326 13.52 -17.93 10.30
CA GLU A 326 13.30 -16.49 10.07
C GLU A 326 13.56 -15.67 11.33
N VAL A 327 13.10 -16.15 12.50
CA VAL A 327 13.42 -15.49 13.77
C VAL A 327 14.93 -15.42 14.00
N ALA A 328 15.70 -16.42 13.57
CA ALA A 328 17.15 -16.38 13.65
C ALA A 328 17.79 -15.36 12.71
N GLY A 329 17.12 -14.95 11.62
CA GLY A 329 17.66 -14.02 10.63
C GLY A 329 17.97 -12.63 11.18
N ILE A 330 17.25 -12.17 12.20
CA ILE A 330 17.48 -10.85 12.78
C ILE A 330 18.67 -10.78 13.76
N LYS A 331 19.20 -11.94 14.19
CA LYS A 331 20.23 -12.01 15.22
C LYS A 331 21.51 -11.27 14.80
N GLY A 332 22.03 -10.44 15.70
CA GLY A 332 23.22 -9.62 15.49
C GLY A 332 23.00 -8.38 14.62
N ARG A 333 21.77 -8.10 14.19
CA ARG A 333 21.46 -6.89 13.41
C ARG A 333 21.18 -5.71 14.31
N ALA A 334 21.35 -4.50 13.76
CA ALA A 334 21.08 -3.24 14.48
C ALA A 334 19.60 -3.09 14.91
N THR A 335 18.70 -3.83 14.27
CA THR A 335 17.25 -3.82 14.54
C THR A 335 16.78 -4.90 15.51
N GLU A 336 17.68 -5.78 15.98
CA GLU A 336 17.41 -6.76 17.04
C GLU A 336 17.19 -6.05 18.39
N ILE A 337 16.09 -6.41 19.07
CA ILE A 337 15.83 -6.07 20.47
C ILE A 337 16.66 -7.02 21.33
N LYS A 338 17.51 -6.45 22.20
CA LYS A 338 18.47 -7.20 23.00
C LYS A 338 17.94 -7.66 24.33
#